data_AF-A0A7S0MCS1-F1
#
_entry.id   AF-A0A7S0MCS1-F1
#
_cell.length_a   1.000
_cell.length_b   1.000
_cell.length_c   1.000
_cell.angle_alpha   90.00
_cell.angle_beta   90.00
_cell.angle_gamma   90.00
#
_symmetry.space_group_name_H-M   'P 1'
#
loop_
_entity.id
_entity.type
_entity.pdbx_description
1 polymer ?
#
loop_
_entity_poly.entity_id
_entity_poly.type
_entity_poly.pdbx_seq_one_letter_code
_entity_poly.pdbx_strand_id
1 'polypeptide(L)'
;ADRDWSVWLEDRLSDPWTADRVATALNSDVLQQVGAKWASMTSPVKMRVMLAMIGARKGQDPKIANEFKNLLSLAANDEDEWVVVIGSMLRDLMVSERIVAPTNVGEPGAAIYTSSLEAVRSILSQTWIMDLEPLESLYLDSPEDTVEEQRHFQPRKPLNRMEYGLFDLPDVDPAEGDDPASLTSGAAVANAMLDA
;
A
#
# COMPACT_ATOMS: atom_id res chain seq x y z
N ALA A 1 -37.69 14.57 -16.70
CA ALA A 1 -37.65 14.22 -15.28
C ALA A 1 -36.19 14.13 -14.90
N ASP A 2 -35.71 15.16 -14.20
CA ASP A 2 -34.31 15.30 -13.81
C ASP A 2 -34.03 14.19 -12.79
N ARG A 3 -33.28 13.16 -13.19
CA ARG A 3 -32.89 12.09 -12.26
C ARG A 3 -32.00 12.76 -11.21
N ASP A 4 -32.31 12.58 -9.92
CA ASP A 4 -31.49 13.15 -8.85
C ASP A 4 -30.17 12.37 -8.74
N TRP A 5 -29.24 12.75 -9.62
CA TRP A 5 -27.91 12.18 -9.69
C TRP A 5 -27.07 12.45 -8.44
N SER A 6 -27.38 13.53 -7.71
CA SER A 6 -26.80 13.79 -6.38
C SER A 6 -27.12 12.67 -5.40
N VAL A 7 -28.40 12.29 -5.30
CA VAL A 7 -28.84 11.20 -4.40
C VAL A 7 -28.27 9.86 -4.87
N TRP A 8 -28.23 9.61 -6.18
CA TRP A 8 -27.62 8.39 -6.71
C TRP A 8 -26.10 8.34 -6.44
N LEU A 9 -25.39 9.47 -6.57
CA LEU A 9 -23.97 9.56 -6.26
C LEU A 9 -23.72 9.35 -4.77
N GLU A 10 -24.52 9.96 -3.91
CA GLU A 10 -24.43 9.77 -2.46
C GLU A 10 -24.65 8.31 -2.05
N ASP A 11 -25.66 7.65 -2.62
CA ASP A 11 -25.93 6.24 -2.41
C ASP A 11 -24.76 5.36 -2.91
N ARG A 12 -24.25 5.66 -4.11
CA ARG A 12 -23.18 4.86 -4.74
C ARG A 12 -21.81 5.08 -4.13
N LEU A 13 -21.57 6.28 -3.60
CA LEU A 13 -20.33 6.67 -2.95
C LEU A 13 -20.42 6.49 -1.44
N SER A 14 -21.52 5.98 -0.88
CA SER A 14 -21.75 5.87 0.58
C SER A 14 -20.60 5.19 1.33
N ASP A 15 -20.07 4.11 0.76
CA ASP A 15 -18.94 3.35 1.30
C ASP A 15 -17.57 4.00 0.96
N PRO A 16 -16.63 4.07 1.92
CA PRO A 16 -15.33 4.73 1.76
C PRO A 16 -14.46 4.18 0.62
N TRP A 17 -14.68 2.93 0.20
CA TRP A 17 -13.85 2.21 -0.77
C TRP A 17 -14.57 1.90 -2.09
N THR A 18 -15.57 2.71 -2.47
CA THR A 18 -16.36 2.51 -3.70
C THR A 18 -15.73 3.07 -4.97
N ALA A 19 -14.55 3.71 -4.87
CA ALA A 19 -13.89 4.41 -5.97
C ALA A 19 -13.77 3.56 -7.26
N ASP A 20 -13.43 2.27 -7.15
CA ASP A 20 -13.32 1.36 -8.32
C ASP A 20 -14.67 1.05 -8.97
N ARG A 21 -15.73 0.90 -8.17
CA ARG A 21 -17.08 0.64 -8.70
C ARG A 21 -17.60 1.88 -9.42
N VAL A 22 -17.32 3.05 -8.88
CA VAL A 22 -17.76 4.32 -9.46
C VAL A 22 -16.92 4.70 -10.67
N ALA A 23 -15.63 4.35 -10.71
CA ALA A 23 -14.75 4.60 -11.85
C ALA A 23 -15.35 4.11 -13.18
N THR A 24 -15.99 2.93 -13.18
CA THR A 24 -16.64 2.37 -14.38
C THR A 24 -17.93 3.09 -14.79
N ALA A 25 -18.55 3.81 -13.86
CA ALA A 25 -19.77 4.59 -14.09
C ALA A 25 -19.49 6.06 -14.43
N LEU A 26 -18.24 6.54 -14.29
CA LEU A 26 -17.82 7.88 -14.67
C LEU A 26 -17.71 7.97 -16.20
N ASN A 27 -18.80 8.40 -16.84
CA ASN A 27 -18.82 8.79 -18.24
C ASN A 27 -18.94 10.32 -18.37
N SER A 28 -18.78 10.83 -19.60
CA SER A 28 -18.82 12.28 -19.89
C SER A 28 -20.09 12.95 -19.36
N ASP A 29 -21.26 12.31 -19.51
CA ASP A 29 -22.54 12.90 -19.11
C ASP A 29 -22.66 13.01 -17.59
N VAL A 30 -22.19 11.98 -16.86
CA VAL A 30 -22.16 11.97 -15.40
C VAL A 30 -21.22 13.07 -14.88
N LEU A 31 -20.05 13.23 -15.49
CA LEU A 31 -19.06 14.25 -15.07
C LEU A 31 -19.58 15.67 -15.30
N GLN A 32 -20.28 15.92 -16.41
CA GLN A 32 -20.91 17.23 -16.66
C GLN A 32 -21.97 17.56 -15.61
N GLN A 33 -22.78 16.57 -15.22
CA GLN A 33 -23.80 16.76 -14.19
C GLN A 33 -23.20 16.97 -12.80
N VAL A 34 -22.12 16.25 -12.49
CA VAL A 34 -21.33 16.48 -11.27
C VAL A 34 -20.79 17.91 -11.27
N GLY A 35 -20.21 18.38 -12.38
CA GLY A 35 -19.70 19.75 -12.50
C GLY A 35 -20.80 20.80 -12.28
N ALA A 36 -21.99 20.57 -12.85
CA ALA A 36 -23.14 21.47 -12.68
C ALA A 36 -23.66 21.54 -11.23
N LYS A 37 -23.52 20.45 -10.46
CA LYS A 37 -23.97 20.36 -9.06
C LYS A 37 -22.84 20.50 -8.04
N TRP A 38 -21.60 20.74 -8.47
CA TRP A 38 -20.40 20.68 -7.62
C TRP A 38 -20.53 21.49 -6.33
N ALA A 39 -20.96 22.76 -6.43
CA ALA A 39 -21.11 23.64 -5.28
C ALA A 39 -22.14 23.15 -4.23
N SER A 40 -23.14 22.38 -4.67
CA SER A 40 -24.19 21.83 -3.79
C SER A 40 -23.82 20.49 -3.14
N MET A 41 -22.71 19.87 -3.58
CA MET A 41 -22.27 18.57 -3.06
C MET A 41 -21.50 18.72 -1.76
N THR A 42 -21.57 17.71 -0.90
CA THR A 42 -20.78 17.67 0.34
C THR A 42 -19.31 17.35 0.04
N SER A 43 -18.38 17.87 0.84
CA SER A 43 -16.94 17.62 0.67
C SER A 43 -16.57 16.14 0.58
N PRO A 44 -17.13 15.22 1.42
CA PRO A 44 -16.84 13.79 1.30
C PRO A 44 -17.20 13.22 -0.07
N VAL A 45 -18.32 13.64 -0.66
CA VAL A 45 -18.74 13.17 -1.98
C VAL A 45 -17.80 13.71 -3.06
N LYS A 46 -17.42 14.99 -3.01
CA LYS A 46 -16.43 15.61 -3.92
C LYS A 46 -15.11 14.83 -3.91
N MET A 47 -14.59 14.52 -2.71
CA MET A 47 -13.35 13.75 -2.55
C MET A 47 -13.46 12.34 -3.12
N ARG A 48 -14.58 11.63 -2.88
CA ARG A 48 -14.76 10.27 -3.40
C ARG A 48 -14.90 10.24 -4.93
N VAL A 49 -15.57 11.23 -5.53
CA VAL A 49 -15.60 11.39 -6.99
C VAL A 49 -14.17 11.58 -7.53
N MET A 50 -13.41 12.48 -6.92
CA MET A 50 -12.02 12.74 -7.30
C MET A 50 -11.14 11.48 -7.19
N LEU A 51 -11.29 10.68 -6.13
CA LEU A 51 -10.57 9.41 -6.00
C LEU A 51 -11.00 8.37 -7.04
N ALA A 52 -12.30 8.32 -7.38
CA ALA A 52 -12.80 7.43 -8.44
C ALA A 52 -12.22 7.78 -9.84
N MET A 53 -11.82 9.04 -10.07
CA MET A 53 -11.14 9.44 -11.31
C MET A 53 -9.79 8.73 -11.50
N ILE A 54 -9.10 8.36 -10.41
CA ILE A 54 -7.82 7.63 -10.46
C ILE A 54 -8.01 6.27 -11.15
N GLY A 55 -9.05 5.52 -10.76
CA GLY A 55 -9.37 4.21 -11.34
C GLY A 55 -9.82 4.32 -12.80
N ALA A 56 -10.54 5.39 -13.14
CA ALA A 56 -11.05 5.63 -14.49
C ALA A 56 -9.97 6.06 -15.49
N ARG A 57 -8.79 6.49 -15.03
CA ARG A 57 -7.73 7.12 -15.84
C ARG A 57 -7.13 6.22 -16.94
N LYS A 58 -7.19 4.89 -16.82
CA LYS A 58 -6.56 3.98 -17.79
C LYS A 58 -7.35 3.94 -19.11
N GLY A 59 -6.73 4.38 -20.22
CA GLY A 59 -7.25 4.22 -21.58
C GLY A 59 -8.32 5.23 -22.01
N GLN A 60 -8.29 6.46 -21.48
CA GLN A 60 -9.39 7.39 -21.65
C GLN A 60 -9.53 8.05 -23.03
N ASP A 61 -10.80 8.20 -23.43
CA ASP A 61 -11.26 9.09 -24.48
C ASP A 61 -10.91 10.56 -24.12
N PRO A 62 -10.38 11.36 -25.07
CA PRO A 62 -10.07 12.77 -24.85
C PRO A 62 -11.23 13.60 -24.27
N LYS A 63 -12.50 13.22 -24.50
CA LYS A 63 -13.66 13.89 -23.89
C LYS A 63 -13.67 13.79 -22.37
N ILE A 64 -13.42 12.58 -21.83
CA ILE A 64 -13.43 12.34 -20.38
C ILE A 64 -12.25 13.06 -19.72
N ALA A 65 -11.10 13.08 -20.39
CA ALA A 65 -9.93 13.80 -19.91
C ALA A 65 -10.19 15.33 -19.78
N ASN A 66 -10.98 15.92 -20.68
CA ASN A 66 -11.38 17.32 -20.58
C ASN A 66 -12.35 17.55 -19.42
N GLU A 67 -13.33 16.67 -19.21
CA GLU A 67 -14.23 16.78 -18.06
C GLU A 67 -13.50 16.64 -16.72
N PHE A 68 -12.46 15.79 -16.65
CA PHE A 68 -11.59 15.70 -15.49
C PHE A 68 -10.86 17.02 -15.21
N LYS A 69 -10.31 17.67 -16.25
CA LYS A 69 -9.67 18.98 -16.09
C LYS A 69 -10.66 20.05 -15.60
N ASN A 70 -11.89 20.04 -16.11
CA ASN A 70 -12.94 20.96 -15.68
C ASN A 70 -13.26 20.76 -14.19
N LEU A 71 -13.47 19.51 -13.76
CA LEU A 71 -13.73 19.19 -12.36
C LEU A 71 -12.57 19.56 -11.44
N LEU A 72 -11.33 19.28 -11.84
CA LEU A 72 -10.15 19.65 -11.04
C LEU A 72 -9.97 21.17 -10.94
N SER A 73 -10.45 21.92 -11.93
CA SER A 73 -10.47 23.40 -11.87
C SER A 73 -11.53 23.92 -10.90
N LEU A 74 -12.68 23.24 -10.78
CA LEU A 74 -13.68 23.53 -9.74
C LEU A 74 -13.14 23.20 -8.35
N ALA A 75 -12.51 22.03 -8.17
CA ALA A 75 -11.90 21.62 -6.91
C ALA A 75 -10.81 22.58 -6.43
N ALA A 76 -10.08 23.22 -7.35
CA ALA A 76 -9.04 24.20 -7.02
C ALA A 76 -9.58 25.47 -6.35
N ASN A 77 -10.86 25.77 -6.52
CA ASN A 77 -11.56 26.94 -5.99
C ASN A 77 -12.63 26.54 -4.97
N ASP A 78 -12.54 25.34 -4.40
CA ASP A 78 -13.51 24.85 -3.43
C ASP A 78 -13.38 25.56 -2.08
N GLU A 79 -14.48 25.64 -1.34
CA GLU A 79 -14.51 26.20 0.01
C GLU A 79 -13.79 25.29 1.03
N ASP A 80 -13.77 23.98 0.76
CA ASP A 80 -13.12 22.99 1.61
C ASP A 80 -11.65 22.81 1.21
N GLU A 81 -10.73 23.13 2.12
CA GLU A 81 -9.29 23.09 1.86
C GLU A 81 -8.78 21.68 1.52
N TRP A 82 -9.39 20.61 2.04
CA TRP A 82 -9.00 19.24 1.70
C TRP A 82 -9.45 18.84 0.30
N VAL A 83 -10.56 19.40 -0.18
CA VAL A 83 -10.96 19.24 -1.59
C VAL A 83 -9.95 19.92 -2.51
N VAL A 84 -9.45 21.10 -2.12
CA VAL A 84 -8.39 21.81 -2.85
C VAL A 84 -7.08 21.01 -2.87
N VAL A 85 -6.65 20.44 -1.74
CA VAL A 85 -5.45 19.59 -1.64
C VAL A 85 -5.53 18.40 -2.59
N ILE A 86 -6.61 17.62 -2.53
CA ILE A 86 -6.79 16.44 -3.37
C ILE A 86 -6.89 16.84 -4.85
N GLY A 87 -7.60 17.93 -5.16
CA GLY A 87 -7.68 18.46 -6.52
C GLY A 87 -6.32 18.87 -7.09
N SER A 88 -5.44 19.44 -6.26
CA SER A 88 -4.05 19.77 -6.63
C SER A 88 -3.24 18.50 -6.94
N MET A 89 -3.23 17.55 -6.00
CA MET A 89 -2.51 16.27 -6.15
C MET A 89 -2.93 15.48 -7.39
N LEU A 90 -4.23 15.47 -7.70
CA LEU A 90 -4.77 14.77 -8.86
C LEU A 90 -4.47 15.48 -10.17
N ARG A 91 -4.34 16.81 -10.18
CA ARG A 91 -3.91 17.55 -11.36
C ARG A 91 -2.50 17.13 -11.79
N ASP A 92 -1.61 16.99 -10.82
CA ASP A 92 -0.24 16.54 -11.07
C ASP A 92 -0.22 15.09 -11.54
N LEU A 93 -1.08 14.24 -10.98
CA LEU A 93 -1.25 12.86 -11.46
C LEU A 93 -1.66 12.83 -12.94
N MET A 94 -2.56 13.73 -13.37
CA MET A 94 -3.02 13.77 -14.76
C MET A 94 -1.93 14.21 -15.75
N VAL A 95 -0.96 15.02 -15.33
CA VAL A 95 0.12 15.56 -16.18
C VAL A 95 1.39 14.70 -16.11
N SER A 96 1.81 14.31 -14.90
CA SER A 96 3.13 13.74 -14.63
C SER A 96 3.12 12.24 -14.29
N GLU A 97 1.94 11.62 -14.29
CA GLU A 97 1.73 10.22 -13.86
C GLU A 97 2.15 9.93 -12.41
N ARG A 98 2.38 10.97 -11.61
CA ARG A 98 2.79 10.86 -10.21
C ARG A 98 1.92 11.75 -9.35
N ILE A 99 1.64 11.29 -8.14
CA ILE A 99 1.02 12.11 -7.10
C ILE A 99 2.14 12.91 -6.44
N VAL A 100 2.00 14.24 -6.48
CA VAL A 100 2.91 15.17 -5.80
C VAL A 100 2.12 15.86 -4.69
N ALA A 101 2.68 15.89 -3.49
CA ALA A 101 2.07 16.57 -2.37
C ALA A 101 2.30 18.08 -2.45
N PRO A 102 1.31 18.92 -2.11
CA PRO A 102 1.45 20.38 -2.16
C PRO A 102 2.26 20.85 -0.96
N THR A 103 3.59 20.85 -1.09
CA THR A 103 4.52 21.27 -0.03
C THR A 103 5.08 22.67 -0.24
N ASN A 104 4.94 23.24 -1.45
CA ASN A 104 5.52 24.54 -1.74
C ASN A 104 4.60 25.67 -1.25
N VAL A 105 5.19 26.66 -0.58
CA VAL A 105 4.48 27.85 -0.10
C VAL A 105 3.91 28.61 -1.31
N GLY A 106 2.58 28.69 -1.39
CA GLY A 106 1.85 29.35 -2.47
C GLY A 106 1.07 28.39 -3.38
N GLU A 107 1.25 27.07 -3.25
CA GLU A 107 0.40 26.10 -3.94
C GLU A 107 -0.99 25.98 -3.26
N PRO A 108 -2.06 25.76 -4.05
CA PRO A 108 -3.39 25.54 -3.50
C PRO A 108 -3.39 24.34 -2.53
N GLY A 109 -3.92 24.56 -1.32
CA GLY A 109 -4.00 23.53 -0.28
C GLY A 109 -2.67 23.26 0.48
N ALA A 110 -1.57 23.93 0.12
CA ALA A 110 -0.29 23.68 0.78
C ALA A 110 -0.34 23.98 2.29
N ALA A 111 -0.99 25.08 2.69
CA ALA A 111 -1.05 25.52 4.09
C ALA A 111 -1.68 24.46 5.03
N ILE A 112 -2.83 23.90 4.65
CA ILE A 112 -3.50 22.87 5.46
C ILE A 112 -2.71 21.55 5.45
N TYR A 113 -2.11 21.21 4.31
CA TYR A 113 -1.31 20.00 4.15
C TYR A 113 -0.05 20.06 5.03
N THR A 114 0.71 21.15 4.97
CA THR A 114 1.94 21.32 5.75
C THR A 114 1.64 21.42 7.25
N SER A 115 0.57 22.13 7.64
CA SER A 115 0.13 22.21 9.04
C SER A 115 -0.23 20.82 9.60
N SER A 116 -0.98 20.02 8.83
CA SER A 116 -1.32 18.64 9.22
C SER A 116 -0.08 17.75 9.29
N LEU A 117 0.84 17.90 8.34
CA LEU A 117 2.11 17.16 8.32
C LEU A 117 2.98 17.50 9.53
N GLU A 118 3.06 18.78 9.92
CA GLU A 118 3.78 19.23 11.10
C GLU A 118 3.16 18.69 12.40
N ALA A 119 1.83 18.65 12.49
CA ALA A 119 1.14 18.04 13.63
C ALA A 119 1.49 16.54 13.76
N VAL A 120 1.46 15.80 12.65
CA VAL A 120 1.86 14.37 12.63
C VAL A 120 3.34 14.21 13.00
N ARG A 121 4.23 15.03 12.43
CA ARG A 121 5.66 15.01 12.76
C ARG A 121 5.91 15.29 14.24
N SER A 122 5.17 16.23 14.83
CA SER A 122 5.26 16.51 16.26
C SER A 122 4.89 15.28 17.10
N ILE A 123 3.80 14.60 16.75
CA ILE A 123 3.38 13.37 17.46
C ILE A 123 4.44 12.28 17.31
N LEU A 124 4.90 12.03 16.09
CA LEU A 124 5.93 11.01 15.80
C LEU A 124 7.24 11.30 16.54
N SER A 125 7.64 12.56 16.67
CA SER A 125 8.85 12.95 17.42
C SER A 125 8.74 12.71 18.93
N GLN A 126 7.52 12.68 19.48
CA GLN A 126 7.26 12.46 20.90
C GLN A 126 7.11 10.97 21.23
N THR A 127 6.54 10.19 20.30
CA THR A 127 6.45 8.74 20.43
C THR A 127 7.76 8.08 19.99
N TRP A 128 8.65 7.86 20.96
CA TRP A 128 9.85 7.01 20.89
C TRP A 128 9.56 5.52 20.66
N ILE A 129 8.39 5.18 20.12
CA ILE A 129 7.94 3.79 20.04
C ILE A 129 8.28 3.28 18.65
N MET A 130 9.51 2.77 18.61
CA MET A 130 10.09 1.87 17.62
C MET A 130 10.51 2.54 16.32
N ASP A 131 11.80 2.37 15.99
CA ASP A 131 12.29 2.39 14.61
C ASP A 131 11.58 1.26 13.85
N LEU A 132 10.31 1.49 13.50
CA LEU A 132 9.51 0.55 12.74
C LEU A 132 10.05 0.56 11.33
N GLU A 133 10.76 -0.52 10.99
CA GLU A 133 11.19 -0.72 9.63
C GLU A 133 9.98 -0.97 8.72
N PRO A 134 10.01 -0.47 7.48
CA PRO A 134 9.03 -0.82 6.48
C PRO A 134 8.94 -2.34 6.27
N LEU A 135 7.78 -2.86 5.87
CA LEU A 135 7.58 -4.31 5.72
C LEU A 135 8.49 -4.95 4.66
N GLU A 136 8.94 -4.17 3.68
CA GLU A 136 9.89 -4.60 2.66
C GLU A 136 11.28 -4.93 3.22
N SER A 137 11.66 -4.42 4.39
CA SER A 137 12.94 -4.72 5.06
C SER A 137 13.13 -6.21 5.30
N LEU A 138 12.04 -6.95 5.56
CA LEU A 138 12.04 -8.39 5.77
C LEU A 138 12.51 -9.20 4.55
N TYR A 139 12.50 -8.58 3.37
CA TYR A 139 12.79 -9.21 2.09
C TYR A 139 14.04 -8.65 1.41
N LEU A 140 14.68 -7.65 2.02
CA LEU A 140 15.94 -7.09 1.53
C LEU A 140 17.09 -7.76 2.28
N ASP A 141 18.15 -8.13 1.55
CA ASP A 141 19.39 -8.59 2.16
C ASP A 141 19.97 -7.41 2.94
N SER A 142 19.75 -7.38 4.27
CA SER A 142 20.18 -6.29 5.14
C SER A 142 21.69 -6.09 5.04
N PRO A 143 22.19 -4.98 4.48
CA PRO A 143 23.57 -4.60 4.69
C PRO A 143 23.64 -3.92 6.06
N GLU A 144 24.01 -4.67 7.08
CA GLU A 144 24.51 -4.17 8.36
C GLU A 144 23.63 -3.10 9.06
N ASP A 145 22.54 -3.52 9.70
CA ASP A 145 22.06 -2.82 10.90
C ASP A 145 21.31 -3.83 11.78
N THR A 146 22.07 -4.52 12.63
CA THR A 146 21.49 -5.28 13.73
C THR A 146 20.92 -4.28 14.73
N VAL A 147 19.60 -4.11 14.75
CA VAL A 147 18.93 -3.54 15.93
C VAL A 147 19.48 -4.29 17.14
N GLU A 148 20.18 -3.58 18.03
CA GLU A 148 20.68 -4.18 19.26
C GLU A 148 19.48 -4.68 20.05
N GLU A 149 19.25 -6.00 20.02
CA GLU A 149 18.20 -6.62 20.83
C GLU A 149 18.39 -6.16 22.28
N GLN A 150 17.38 -5.47 22.82
CA GLN A 150 17.40 -5.11 24.23
C GLN A 150 17.37 -6.39 25.06
N ARG A 151 18.54 -6.78 25.54
CA ARG A 151 18.71 -7.96 26.41
C ARG A 151 18.20 -7.62 27.81
N HIS A 152 16.90 -7.76 28.01
CA HIS A 152 16.28 -7.57 29.33
C HIS A 152 16.77 -8.58 30.38
N PHE A 153 17.31 -9.73 29.94
CA PHE A 153 17.87 -10.76 30.80
C PHE A 153 19.11 -11.38 30.16
N GLN A 154 20.05 -11.81 30.99
CA GLN A 154 21.19 -12.62 30.55
C GLN A 154 20.88 -14.10 30.82
N PRO A 155 20.89 -14.97 29.80
CA PRO A 155 20.69 -16.40 30.01
C PRO A 155 21.85 -16.96 30.85
N ARG A 156 21.54 -17.68 31.93
CA ARG A 156 22.54 -18.25 32.86
C ARG A 156 23.41 -19.34 32.22
N LYS A 157 22.92 -19.96 31.15
CA LYS A 157 23.62 -20.92 30.30
C LYS A 157 23.17 -20.65 28.87
N PRO A 158 24.05 -20.81 27.86
CA PRO A 158 23.59 -20.80 26.47
C PRO A 158 22.53 -21.90 26.34
N LEU A 159 21.41 -21.58 25.67
CA LEU A 159 20.49 -22.60 25.19
C LEU A 159 21.30 -23.42 24.18
N ASN A 160 21.90 -24.52 24.65
CA ASN A 160 22.40 -25.54 23.75
C ASN A 160 21.20 -25.92 22.88
N ARG A 161 21.35 -25.67 21.58
CA ARG A 161 20.45 -26.13 20.53
C ARG A 161 20.01 -27.54 20.92
N MET A 162 18.71 -27.72 21.18
CA MET A 162 18.17 -29.00 21.63
C MET A 162 18.71 -30.07 20.70
N GLU A 163 19.64 -30.88 21.19
CA GLU A 163 19.82 -32.22 20.67
C GLU A 163 18.48 -32.88 20.97
N TYR A 164 17.62 -32.93 19.96
CA TYR A 164 16.49 -33.84 19.98
C TYR A 164 17.11 -35.21 20.17
N GLY A 165 17.13 -35.66 21.43
CA GLY A 165 17.42 -37.02 21.79
C GLY A 165 16.54 -37.89 20.91
N LEU A 166 17.21 -38.55 19.97
CA LEU A 166 16.74 -39.74 19.30
C LEU A 166 15.99 -40.53 20.36
N PHE A 167 14.68 -40.75 20.16
CA PHE A 167 13.88 -41.59 21.03
C PHE A 167 14.69 -42.84 21.38
N ASP A 168 14.85 -43.13 22.69
CA ASP A 168 15.40 -44.40 23.17
C ASP A 168 14.53 -45.52 22.60
N LEU A 169 14.91 -46.01 21.42
CA LEU A 169 14.42 -47.25 20.88
C LEU A 169 15.10 -48.35 21.70
N PRO A 170 14.34 -49.28 22.31
CA PRO A 170 14.95 -50.35 23.09
C PRO A 170 15.90 -51.14 22.20
N ASP A 171 17.11 -51.39 22.72
CA ASP A 171 18.17 -52.16 22.07
C ASP A 171 17.60 -53.49 21.54
N VAL A 172 17.51 -53.61 20.22
CA VAL A 172 17.29 -54.91 19.58
C VAL A 172 18.67 -55.55 19.43
N ASP A 173 18.95 -56.54 20.26
CA ASP A 173 20.14 -57.39 20.17
C ASP A 173 20.31 -57.92 18.74
N PRO A 174 21.43 -57.62 18.05
CA PRO A 174 21.76 -58.30 16.82
C PRO A 174 22.38 -59.65 17.17
N ALA A 175 21.55 -60.71 17.12
CA ALA A 175 22.03 -62.08 17.11
C ALA A 175 23.01 -62.29 15.94
N GLU A 176 24.06 -63.04 16.27
CA GLU A 176 25.23 -63.37 15.47
C GLU A 176 24.95 -63.93 14.06
N GLY A 177 25.82 -63.52 13.12
CA GLY A 177 26.39 -64.41 12.10
C GLY A 177 25.65 -64.53 10.78
N ASP A 178 26.07 -63.77 9.75
CA ASP A 178 26.85 -64.35 8.63
C ASP A 178 27.28 -63.27 7.60
N ASP A 179 28.36 -63.63 6.91
CA ASP A 179 29.35 -62.88 6.12
C ASP A 179 28.94 -61.82 5.05
N PRO A 180 29.91 -60.98 4.61
CA PRO A 180 29.71 -59.80 3.78
C PRO A 180 29.86 -60.10 2.28
N ALA A 181 28.76 -60.13 1.54
CA ALA A 181 28.78 -59.91 0.08
C ALA A 181 27.34 -59.81 -0.46
N SER A 182 27.16 -58.92 -1.44
CA SER A 182 25.89 -58.63 -2.16
C SER A 182 24.95 -57.73 -1.34
N LEU A 183 24.50 -56.56 -1.78
CA LEU A 183 24.17 -56.11 -3.12
C LEU A 183 24.48 -54.62 -3.27
N THR A 184 25.06 -54.33 -4.43
CA THR A 184 25.18 -53.05 -5.12
C THR A 184 23.91 -52.20 -5.06
N SER A 185 24.05 -50.87 -4.98
CA SER A 185 23.68 -49.94 -6.05
C SER A 185 23.32 -48.54 -5.52
N GLY A 186 24.05 -47.53 -5.98
CA GLY A 186 23.45 -46.22 -6.26
C GLY A 186 23.64 -45.10 -5.23
N ALA A 187 24.87 -44.60 -5.03
CA ALA A 187 25.07 -43.28 -4.41
C ALA A 187 26.42 -42.63 -4.79
N ALA A 188 26.79 -42.62 -6.07
CA ALA A 188 28.02 -41.94 -6.50
C ALA A 188 27.97 -41.38 -7.93
N VAL A 189 26.92 -40.63 -8.30
CA VAL A 189 26.89 -39.62 -9.38
C VAL A 189 25.68 -38.73 -9.03
N ALA A 190 25.76 -37.45 -8.67
CA ALA A 190 26.29 -36.35 -9.45
C ALA A 190 26.50 -35.16 -8.51
N ASN A 191 27.74 -34.74 -8.32
CA ASN A 191 28.06 -33.43 -7.78
C ASN A 191 29.23 -32.88 -8.63
N ALA A 192 28.90 -32.50 -9.86
CA ALA A 192 29.74 -31.70 -10.77
C ALA A 192 28.99 -31.49 -12.11
N MET A 193 28.10 -30.49 -12.18
CA MET A 193 27.78 -29.82 -13.45
C MET A 193 26.91 -28.58 -13.20
N LEU A 194 27.57 -27.49 -12.81
CA LEU A 194 27.13 -26.11 -13.08
C LEU A 194 28.40 -25.27 -13.07
N ASP A 195 29.16 -25.40 -14.17
CA ASP A 195 30.11 -24.41 -14.69
C ASP A 195 30.71 -24.96 -16.00
N ALA A 196 29.99 -24.73 -17.11
CA ALA A 196 30.47 -24.61 -18.50
C ALA A 196 29.29 -24.33 -19.43
#